data_AF-A0A7C2L9E2-F1
#
_entry.id   AF-A0A7C2L9E2-F1
#
_cell.length_a   1.000
_cell.length_b   1.000
_cell.length_c   1.000
_cell.angle_alpha   90.00
_cell.angle_beta   90.00
_cell.angle_gamma   90.00
#
_symmetry.space_group_name_H-M   'P 1'
#
loop_
_entity.id
_entity.type
_entity.pdbx_description
1 polymer ?
#
loop_
_entity_poly.entity_id
_entity_poly.type
_entity_poly.pdbx_seq_one_letter_code
_entity_poly.pdbx_strand_id
1 'polypeptide(L)'
;MAVRVRLRGEAGGRVREVVALVNSGHEADTPQLMVPIGLARGLGLWPPPPDAREELFDTAGGPVRVWVVRGAAAVRAVAEDAESARRTRGARPYGDRNRSAETSRATPISTRVSL
;
A
#
# COMPACT_ATOMS: atom_id res chain seq x y z
N MET A 1 -1.49 -7.16 17.80
CA MET A 1 -0.88 -8.30 17.08
C MET A 1 -0.08 -7.73 15.92
N ALA A 2 1.16 -8.19 15.69
CA ALA A 2 2.03 -7.67 14.64
C ALA A 2 2.32 -8.80 13.64
N VAL A 3 1.89 -8.65 12.38
CA VAL A 3 2.11 -9.66 11.34
C VAL A 3 3.29 -9.23 10.49
N ARG A 4 4.31 -10.10 10.41
CA ARG A 4 5.45 -9.93 9.51
C ARG A 4 5.20 -10.69 8.22
N VAL A 5 5.43 -10.04 7.08
CA VAL A 5 5.27 -10.63 5.75
C VAL A 5 6.53 -10.38 4.94
N ARG A 6 7.00 -11.38 4.19
CA ARG A 6 8.03 -11.16 3.17
C ARG A 6 7.36 -10.49 1.97
N LEU A 7 7.90 -9.37 1.55
CA LEU A 7 7.45 -8.64 0.37
C LEU A 7 8.56 -8.60 -0.67
N ARG A 8 8.20 -8.90 -1.92
CA ARG A 8 9.01 -8.58 -3.08
C ARG A 8 8.48 -7.28 -3.69
N GLY A 9 9.30 -6.24 -3.66
CA GLY A 9 8.99 -4.91 -4.20
C GLY A 9 9.79 -4.59 -5.45
N GLU A 10 9.15 -3.95 -6.42
CA GLU A 10 9.72 -3.58 -7.71
C GLU A 10 9.45 -2.11 -8.00
N ALA A 11 10.49 -1.33 -8.25
CA ALA A 11 10.41 0.08 -8.62
C ALA A 11 11.69 0.53 -9.33
N GLY A 12 11.60 1.52 -10.23
CA GLY A 12 12.78 2.08 -10.90
C GLY A 12 13.67 1.05 -11.63
N GLY A 13 13.08 -0.05 -12.13
CA GLY A 13 13.82 -1.17 -12.74
C GLY A 13 14.59 -2.05 -11.74
N ARG A 14 14.41 -1.85 -10.43
CA ARG A 14 15.08 -2.58 -9.35
C ARG A 14 14.08 -3.42 -8.58
N VAL A 15 14.56 -4.54 -8.04
CA VAL A 15 13.77 -5.49 -7.25
C VAL A 15 14.45 -5.69 -5.89
N ARG A 16 13.66 -5.69 -4.82
CA ARG A 16 14.13 -5.96 -3.45
C ARG A 16 13.14 -6.87 -2.75
N GLU A 17 13.67 -7.85 -2.02
CA GLU A 17 12.88 -8.64 -1.09
C GLU A 17 13.18 -8.22 0.34
N VAL A 18 12.15 -7.98 1.13
CA VAL A 18 12.26 -7.45 2.50
C VAL A 18 11.21 -8.07 3.40
N VAL A 19 11.47 -8.10 4.70
CA VAL A 19 10.43 -8.37 5.69
C VAL A 19 9.75 -7.04 6.03
N ALA A 20 8.44 -6.98 5.87
CA ALA A 20 7.61 -5.84 6.21
C ALA A 20 6.69 -6.17 7.38
N LEU A 21 6.23 -5.13 8.07
CA LEU A 21 5.21 -5.23 9.10
C LEU A 21 3.87 -4.73 8.57
N VAL A 22 2.83 -5.53 8.73
CA VAL A 22 1.46 -5.11 8.44
C VAL A 22 1.02 -4.09 9.49
N ASN A 23 0.67 -2.89 9.05
CA ASN A 23 0.13 -1.83 9.90
C ASN A 23 -1.38 -1.70 9.65
N SER A 24 -2.19 -2.20 10.58
CA SER A 24 -3.65 -2.04 10.56
C SER A 24 -4.13 -0.78 11.28
N GLY A 25 -3.25 0.00 11.89
CA GLY A 25 -3.57 1.25 12.58
C GLY A 25 -3.45 2.48 11.68
N HIS A 26 -3.14 2.30 10.39
CA HIS A 26 -3.12 3.36 9.38
C HIS A 26 -4.06 2.99 8.25
N GLU A 27 -5.08 3.82 8.04
CA GLU A 27 -6.08 3.63 6.99
C GLU A 27 -5.85 4.62 5.86
N ALA A 28 -6.06 4.15 4.63
CA ALA A 28 -5.94 4.95 3.43
C ALA A 28 -6.84 4.40 2.31
N ASP A 29 -7.33 5.29 1.46
CA ASP A 29 -8.18 4.92 0.31
C ASP A 29 -7.47 4.05 -0.73
N THR A 30 -6.13 4.08 -0.72
CA THR A 30 -5.30 3.28 -1.61
C THR A 30 -4.26 2.51 -0.82
N PRO A 31 -3.79 1.35 -1.32
CA PRO A 31 -2.69 0.64 -0.69
C PRO A 31 -1.43 1.52 -0.62
N GLN A 32 -0.87 1.67 0.57
CA GLN A 32 0.35 2.44 0.81
C GLN A 32 1.45 1.56 1.42
N LEU A 33 2.71 1.93 1.16
CA LEU A 33 3.88 1.34 1.79
C LEU A 33 4.69 2.46 2.43
N MET A 34 4.93 2.37 3.74
CA MET A 34 5.93 3.20 4.39
C MET A 34 7.30 2.54 4.24
N VAL A 35 8.20 3.23 3.55
CA VAL A 35 9.49 2.68 3.12
C VAL A 35 10.61 3.48 3.77
N PRO A 36 11.54 2.84 4.52
CA PRO A 36 12.73 3.52 5.00
C PRO A 36 13.61 4.05 3.86
N ILE A 37 14.29 5.19 4.05
CA ILE A 37 15.12 5.82 3.00
C ILE A 37 16.16 4.85 2.40
N GLY A 38 16.75 3.96 3.20
CA GLY A 38 17.69 2.95 2.69
C GLY A 38 17.06 2.01 1.66
N LEU A 39 15.83 1.55 1.90
CA LEU A 39 15.08 0.73 0.96
C LEU A 39 14.64 1.55 -0.26
N ALA A 40 14.23 2.81 -0.07
CA ALA A 40 13.89 3.71 -1.17
C ALA A 40 15.08 3.93 -2.12
N ARG A 41 16.30 4.12 -1.59
CA ARG A 41 17.55 4.17 -2.39
C ARG A 41 17.76 2.87 -3.17
N GLY A 42 17.62 1.73 -2.47
CA GLY A 42 17.77 0.40 -3.08
C GLY A 42 16.77 0.11 -4.21
N LEU A 43 15.63 0.81 -4.21
CA LEU A 43 14.57 0.76 -5.22
C LEU A 43 14.62 1.90 -6.24
N GLY A 44 15.57 2.84 -6.13
CA GLY A 44 15.66 4.00 -7.03
C GLY A 44 14.57 5.05 -6.85
N LEU A 45 13.94 5.08 -5.68
CA LEU A 45 12.95 6.08 -5.28
C LEU A 45 13.54 7.19 -4.41
N TRP A 46 14.87 7.15 -4.20
CA TRP A 46 15.62 8.18 -3.49
C TRP A 46 16.90 8.55 -4.26
N PRO A 47 17.23 9.86 -4.45
CA PRO A 47 16.47 11.04 -4.00
C PRO A 47 15.04 11.06 -4.57
N PRO A 48 14.08 11.76 -3.93
CA PRO A 48 12.70 11.75 -4.39
C PRO A 48 12.63 12.11 -5.87
N PRO A 49 11.91 11.34 -6.70
CA PRO A 49 11.78 11.64 -8.11
C PRO A 49 10.99 12.95 -8.32
N PRO A 50 11.06 13.57 -9.51
CA PRO A 50 10.43 14.88 -9.77
C PRO A 50 8.91 14.92 -9.56
N ASP A 51 8.22 13.78 -9.64
CA ASP A 51 6.79 13.63 -9.43
C ASP A 51 6.41 13.33 -7.97
N ALA A 52 7.41 13.21 -7.07
CA ALA A 52 7.19 13.05 -5.65
C ALA A 52 6.56 14.32 -5.05
N ARG A 53 5.64 14.11 -4.10
CA ARG A 53 5.03 15.20 -3.32
C ARG A 53 5.46 15.11 -1.88
N GLU A 54 5.73 16.25 -1.28
CA GLU A 54 5.86 16.32 0.16
C GLU A 54 4.48 16.44 0.80
N GLU A 55 4.19 15.57 1.76
CA GLU A 55 2.92 15.55 2.49
C GLU A 55 3.20 15.49 4.00
N LEU A 56 2.26 15.96 4.81
CA LEU A 56 2.29 15.89 6.27
C LEU A 56 1.38 14.77 6.74
N PHE A 57 1.93 13.85 7.54
CA PHE A 57 1.19 12.74 8.12
C PHE A 57 1.08 12.96 9.62
N ASP A 58 -0.15 12.93 10.13
CA ASP A 58 -0.39 12.95 11.56
C ASP A 58 -0.01 11.60 12.17
N THR A 59 0.80 11.64 13.22
CA THR A 59 1.19 10.47 13.99
C THR A 59 0.92 10.72 15.47
N ALA A 60 0.93 9.66 16.29
CA ALA A 60 0.81 9.79 17.74
C ALA A 60 1.92 10.67 18.37
N GLY A 61 3.07 10.78 17.70
CA GLY A 61 4.19 11.65 18.12
C GLY A 61 4.16 13.06 17.54
N GLY A 62 3.08 13.45 16.84
CA GLY A 62 2.97 14.71 16.11
C GLY A 62 3.12 14.54 14.59
N PRO A 63 2.99 15.64 13.82
CA PRO A 63 3.03 15.59 12.38
C PRO A 63 4.45 15.31 11.85
N VAL A 64 4.55 14.45 10.84
CA VAL A 64 5.80 14.08 10.19
C VAL A 64 5.73 14.41 8.70
N ARG A 65 6.77 15.06 8.17
CA ARG A 65 6.93 15.29 6.72
C ARG A 65 7.40 14.02 6.04
N VAL A 66 6.70 13.62 4.98
CA VAL A 66 7.01 12.43 4.18
C VAL A 66 7.03 12.76 2.69
N TRP A 67 7.80 11.99 1.92
CA TRP A 67 7.77 12.03 0.47
C TRP A 67 6.86 10.92 -0.07
N VAL A 68 5.84 11.31 -0.83
CA VAL A 68 4.86 10.42 -1.43
C VAL A 68 5.12 10.32 -2.93
N VAL A 69 5.42 9.11 -3.40
CA VAL A 69 5.56 8.80 -4.83
C VAL A 69 4.44 7.86 -5.25
N ARG A 70 3.45 8.37 -5.98
CA ARG A 70 2.22 7.63 -6.28
C ARG A 70 2.44 6.63 -7.39
N GLY A 71 2.10 5.36 -7.13
CA GLY A 71 2.22 4.29 -8.12
C GLY A 71 3.64 3.92 -8.50
N ALA A 72 4.60 4.26 -7.64
CA ALA A 72 6.02 4.04 -7.86
C ALA A 72 6.45 2.57 -7.82
N ALA A 73 5.68 1.73 -7.12
CA ALA A 73 6.08 0.36 -6.82
C ALA A 73 4.99 -0.65 -7.14
N ALA A 74 5.43 -1.85 -7.51
CA ALA A 74 4.63 -3.04 -7.47
C ALA A 74 5.12 -3.96 -6.35
N VAL A 75 4.19 -4.67 -5.70
CA VAL A 75 4.52 -5.60 -4.61
C VAL A 75 3.80 -6.92 -4.69
N ARG A 76 4.44 -7.95 -4.13
CA ARG A 76 3.88 -9.27 -3.87
C ARG A 76 4.24 -9.69 -2.44
N ALA A 77 3.33 -10.37 -1.76
CA ALA A 77 3.69 -11.16 -0.59
C ALA A 77 4.28 -12.49 -1.06
N VAL A 78 5.36 -12.91 -0.41
CA VAL A 78 6.10 -14.13 -0.72
C VAL A 78 6.03 -15.05 0.49
N ALA A 79 5.62 -16.29 0.27
CA ALA A 79 5.73 -17.41 1.18
C ALA A 79 6.70 -18.44 0.57
N GLU A 80 6.98 -19.53 1.29
CA GLU A 80 7.91 -20.58 0.83
C GLU A 80 7.51 -21.15 -0.53
N ASP A 81 6.25 -21.54 -0.68
CA ASP A 81 5.74 -22.22 -1.89
C ASP A 81 4.70 -21.40 -2.68
N ALA A 82 4.48 -20.13 -2.31
CA ALA A 82 3.43 -19.32 -2.91
C ALA A 82 3.79 -17.84 -2.96
N GLU A 83 3.33 -17.16 -4.02
CA GLU A 83 3.35 -15.71 -4.12
C GLU A 83 1.94 -15.17 -4.32
N SER A 84 1.66 -13.99 -3.74
CA SER A 84 0.42 -13.29 -4.03
C SER A 84 0.43 -12.73 -5.46
N ALA A 85 -0.77 -12.43 -5.98
CA ALA A 85 -0.91 -11.61 -7.17
C ALA A 85 -0.16 -10.28 -7.02
N ARG A 86 0.45 -9.81 -8.13
CA ARG A 86 1.13 -8.51 -8.19
C ARG A 86 0.15 -7.39 -7.89
N ARG A 87 0.51 -6.48 -7.00
CA ARG A 87 -0.26 -5.28 -6.70
C ARG A 87 0.51 -4.04 -7.16
N THR A 88 -0.13 -3.25 -8.02
CA THR A 88 0.33 -1.95 -8.53
C THR A 88 -0.68 -0.86 -8.16
N ARG A 89 -0.42 0.39 -8.55
CA ARG A 89 -1.45 1.43 -8.60
C ARG A 89 -2.68 0.91 -9.35
N GLY A 90 -3.86 1.07 -8.76
CA GLY A 90 -5.14 0.65 -9.35
C GLY A 90 -5.64 -0.74 -8.92
N ALA A 91 -4.93 -1.45 -8.03
CA ALA A 91 -5.56 -2.58 -7.35
C ALA A 91 -6.79 -2.05 -6.61
N ARG A 92 -7.99 -2.57 -6.95
CA ARG A 92 -9.25 -2.18 -6.30
C ARG A 92 -9.06 -2.12 -4.78
N PRO A 93 -9.61 -1.08 -4.11
CA PRO A 93 -9.60 -0.97 -2.65
C PRO A 93 -9.97 -2.31 -2.02
N TYR A 94 -9.38 -2.61 -0.86
CA TYR A 94 -9.60 -3.90 -0.20
C TYR A 94 -11.11 -4.20 -0.01
N GLY A 95 -11.91 -3.18 0.30
CA GLY A 95 -13.37 -3.29 0.47
C GLY A 95 -14.17 -3.59 -0.81
N ASP A 96 -13.65 -3.28 -1.99
CA ASP A 96 -14.36 -3.50 -3.26
C ASP A 96 -14.30 -4.97 -3.72
N ARG A 97 -13.35 -5.77 -3.21
CA ARG A 97 -13.23 -7.19 -3.56
C ARG A 97 -14.25 -8.08 -2.85
N ASN A 98 -14.62 -7.75 -1.61
CA ASN A 98 -15.66 -8.49 -0.88
C ASN A 98 -17.07 -8.12 -1.33
N ARG A 99 -17.30 -6.89 -1.81
CA ARG A 99 -18.61 -6.45 -2.28
C ARG A 99 -19.11 -7.29 -3.46
N SER A 100 -18.22 -7.73 -4.35
CA SER A 100 -18.57 -8.63 -5.47
C SER A 100 -18.95 -10.06 -5.06
N ALA A 101 -18.49 -10.54 -3.90
CA ALA A 101 -18.88 -11.84 -3.36
C ALA A 101 -20.20 -11.75 -2.57
N GLU A 102 -20.48 -10.59 -1.98
CA GLU A 102 -21.65 -10.34 -1.13
C GLU A 102 -22.89 -9.93 -1.95
N THR A 103 -22.71 -9.30 -3.12
CA THR A 103 -23.80 -8.98 -4.06
C THR A 103 -24.49 -10.19 -4.69
N SER A 104 -23.95 -11.40 -4.53
CA SER A 104 -24.64 -12.62 -4.99
C SER A 104 -25.74 -13.10 -4.02
N ARG A 105 -25.87 -12.54 -2.81
CA ARG A 105 -26.82 -13.06 -1.80
C ARG A 105 -27.59 -12.06 -0.94
N ALA A 106 -27.52 -10.75 -1.16
CA ALA A 106 -28.40 -9.84 -0.43
C ALA A 106 -28.72 -8.56 -1.20
N THR A 107 -29.99 -8.39 -1.59
CA THR A 107 -30.63 -7.07 -1.56
C THR A 107 -30.78 -6.68 -0.09
N PRO A 108 -30.26 -5.50 0.31
CA PRO A 108 -31.20 -4.48 0.71
C PRO A 108 -30.84 -3.06 0.22
N ILE A 109 -31.93 -2.33 0.05
CA ILE A 109 -32.08 -0.88 -0.08
C ILE A 109 -31.22 -0.13 0.96
N SER A 110 -30.34 0.77 0.52
CA SER A 110 -30.14 2.07 1.19
C SER A 110 -29.36 3.03 0.29
N THR A 111 -30.10 3.92 -0.35
CA THR A 111 -29.60 5.23 -0.75
C THR A 111 -29.31 6.03 0.52
N ARG A 112 -28.07 6.50 0.69
CA ARG A 112 -27.82 7.70 1.49
C ARG A 112 -26.75 8.57 0.85
N VAL A 113 -27.25 9.55 0.10
CA VAL A 113 -26.62 10.86 -0.05
C VAL A 113 -26.60 11.52 1.32
N SER A 114 -25.48 12.14 1.71
CA SER A 114 -25.48 13.36 2.52
C SER A 114 -24.12 14.07 2.41
N LEU A 115 -24.18 15.21 1.71
CA LEU A 115 -23.37 16.44 1.68
C LEU A 115 -21.86 16.32 1.41
#